data_AF-K0ZX33-F1
#
_entry.id   AF-K0ZX33-F1
#
_cell.length_a   1.000
_cell.length_b   1.000
_cell.length_c   1.000
_cell.angle_alpha   90.00
_cell.angle_beta   90.00
_cell.angle_gamma   90.00
#
_symmetry.space_group_name_H-M   'P 1'
#
loop_
_entity.id
_entity.type
_entity.pdbx_description
1 polymer ?
#
loop_
_entity_poly.entity_id
_entity_poly.type
_entity_poly.pdbx_seq_one_letter_code
_entity_poly.pdbx_strand_id
1 'polypeptide(L)'
;MGMILMKIASILLLILTLVVCFIVTKLFGLRKIGFNFADLAFPLLVFEYYLITAKAFTHNFLPRLGVALSLLAILLVIFFLVKKRSFYYPKFIKFFWRAGFLLTLIIYIAMIVELMMLP
;
A
#
# COMPACT_ATOMS: atom_id res chain seq x y z
N MET A 1 -3.99 -14.41 19.37
CA MET A 1 -2.67 -13.75 19.26
C MET A 1 -2.62 -12.70 20.35
N GLY A 2 -1.57 -12.62 21.17
CA GLY A 2 -1.48 -11.56 22.19
C GLY A 2 -1.43 -10.16 21.55
N MET A 3 -2.04 -9.17 22.18
CA MET A 3 -2.08 -7.76 21.74
C MET A 3 -0.67 -7.23 21.38
N ILE A 4 0.29 -7.53 22.27
CA ILE A 4 1.70 -7.16 22.12
C ILE A 4 2.32 -7.80 20.88
N LEU A 5 1.99 -9.06 20.61
CA LEU A 5 2.50 -9.78 19.44
C LEU A 5 1.96 -9.16 18.14
N MET A 6 0.70 -8.72 18.10
CA MET A 6 0.14 -8.01 16.94
C MET A 6 0.81 -6.65 16.72
N LYS A 7 1.05 -5.89 17.80
CA LYS A 7 1.78 -4.61 17.75
C LYS A 7 3.17 -4.80 17.14
N ILE A 8 3.95 -5.75 17.64
CA ILE A 8 5.30 -6.06 17.13
C ILE A 8 5.23 -6.57 15.69
N ALA A 9 4.33 -7.51 15.40
CA ALA A 9 4.19 -8.09 14.06
C ALA A 9 3.84 -7.04 13.00
N SER A 10 3.00 -6.05 13.33
CA SER A 10 2.62 -4.99 12.38
C SER A 10 3.81 -4.12 11.94
N ILE A 11 4.69 -3.75 12.87
CA ILE A 11 5.91 -2.99 12.57
C ILE A 11 6.89 -3.88 11.78
N LEU A 12 7.08 -5.12 12.24
CA LEU A 12 8.04 -6.04 11.63
C LEU A 12 7.66 -6.37 10.18
N LEU A 13 6.37 -6.63 9.93
CA LEU A 13 5.84 -6.91 8.59
C LEU A 13 6.06 -5.73 7.64
N LEU A 14 5.77 -4.50 8.08
CA LEU A 14 6.02 -3.30 7.29
C LEU A 14 7.49 -3.21 6.86
N ILE A 15 8.42 -3.32 7.81
CA ILE A 15 9.86 -3.23 7.53
C ILE A 15 10.28 -4.38 6.61
N LEU A 16 9.85 -5.61 6.91
CA LEU A 16 10.21 -6.80 6.17
C LEU A 16 9.74 -6.71 4.72
N THR A 17 8.49 -6.30 4.48
CA THR A 17 7.95 -6.16 3.12
C THR A 17 8.69 -5.11 2.32
N LEU A 18 9.06 -3.99 2.94
CA LEU A 18 9.87 -2.98 2.26
C LEU A 18 11.29 -3.48 1.95
N VAL A 19 11.92 -4.23 2.84
CA VAL A 19 13.26 -4.79 2.60
C VAL A 19 13.21 -5.88 1.53
N VAL A 20 12.28 -6.83 1.64
CA VAL A 20 12.14 -7.95 0.70
C VAL A 20 11.82 -7.45 -0.69
N CYS A 21 10.85 -6.54 -0.83
CA CYS A 21 10.53 -6.00 -2.15
C CYS A 21 11.71 -5.25 -2.76
N PHE A 22 12.52 -4.55 -1.96
CA PHE A 22 13.69 -3.83 -2.45
C PHE A 22 14.76 -4.80 -2.97
N ILE A 23 15.06 -5.84 -2.17
CA ILE A 23 16.00 -6.88 -2.55
C ILE A 23 15.53 -7.61 -3.80
N VAL A 24 14.27 -8.06 -3.85
CA VAL A 24 13.68 -8.77 -5.00
C VAL A 24 13.76 -7.92 -6.26
N THR A 25 13.38 -6.63 -6.19
CA THR A 25 13.46 -5.74 -7.35
C THR A 25 14.88 -5.52 -7.86
N LYS A 26 15.87 -5.53 -6.97
CA LYS A 26 17.29 -5.45 -7.34
C LYS A 26 17.82 -6.76 -7.92
N LEU A 27 17.55 -7.89 -7.26
CA LEU A 27 18.04 -9.22 -7.65
C LEU A 27 17.54 -9.65 -9.04
N PHE A 28 16.24 -9.48 -9.30
CA PHE A 28 15.64 -9.89 -10.57
C PHE A 28 15.73 -8.81 -11.66
N GLY A 29 16.32 -7.65 -11.35
CA GLY A 29 16.43 -6.55 -12.32
C GLY A 29 15.08 -6.05 -12.84
N LEU A 30 14.01 -6.13 -12.02
CA LEU A 30 12.62 -5.78 -12.40
C LEU A 30 12.50 -4.37 -13.00
N ARG A 31 13.42 -3.47 -12.61
CA ARG A 31 13.53 -2.12 -13.15
C ARG A 31 13.81 -2.09 -14.66
N LYS A 32 14.50 -3.10 -15.22
CA LYS A 32 14.75 -3.23 -16.66
C LYS A 32 13.47 -3.53 -17.46
N ILE A 33 12.49 -4.15 -16.82
CA ILE A 33 11.17 -4.52 -17.40
C ILE A 33 10.13 -3.41 -17.12
N GLY A 34 10.53 -2.35 -16.42
CA GLY A 34 9.67 -1.21 -16.09
C GLY A 34 8.80 -1.40 -14.85
N PHE A 35 9.02 -2.49 -14.08
CA PHE A 35 8.47 -2.70 -12.75
C PHE A 35 9.40 -2.09 -11.69
N ASN A 36 8.83 -1.34 -10.76
CA ASN A 36 9.58 -0.75 -9.67
C ASN A 36 9.26 -1.46 -8.34
N PHE A 37 10.08 -1.18 -7.33
CA PHE A 37 9.87 -1.60 -5.95
C PHE A 37 8.44 -1.35 -5.45
N ALA A 38 7.95 -0.12 -5.64
CA ALA A 38 6.61 0.28 -5.24
C ALA A 38 5.53 -0.60 -5.87
N ASP A 39 5.79 -1.12 -7.07
CA ASP A 39 4.80 -1.89 -7.80
C ASP A 39 4.59 -3.30 -7.23
N LEU A 40 5.63 -3.83 -6.58
CA LEU A 40 5.58 -5.09 -5.85
C LEU A 40 5.10 -4.88 -4.40
N ALA A 41 5.58 -3.82 -3.75
CA ALA A 41 5.26 -3.54 -2.36
C ALA A 41 3.79 -3.15 -2.15
N PHE A 42 3.17 -2.47 -3.12
CA PHE A 42 1.77 -2.06 -3.01
C PHE A 42 0.79 -3.22 -2.72
N PRO A 43 0.68 -4.27 -3.57
CA PRO A 43 -0.26 -5.36 -3.30
C PRO A 43 0.06 -6.12 -2.01
N LEU A 44 1.35 -6.23 -1.65
CA LEU A 44 1.76 -6.88 -0.41
C LEU A 44 1.31 -6.07 0.82
N LEU A 45 1.50 -4.74 0.81
CA LEU A 45 1.02 -3.87 1.89
C LEU A 45 -0.50 -3.89 2.04
N VAL A 46 -1.25 -3.94 0.93
CA VAL A 46 -2.73 -4.09 0.98
C VAL A 46 -3.12 -5.40 1.66
N PHE A 47 -2.43 -6.49 1.31
CA PHE A 47 -2.68 -7.80 1.89
C PHE A 47 -2.32 -7.86 3.38
N GLU A 48 -1.17 -7.31 3.78
CA GLU A 48 -0.78 -7.22 5.18
C GLU A 48 -1.75 -6.37 5.99
N TYR A 49 -2.18 -5.23 5.43
CA TYR A 49 -3.17 -4.35 6.06
C TYR A 49 -4.47 -5.12 6.35
N TYR A 50 -4.96 -5.88 5.37
CA TYR A 50 -6.12 -6.76 5.54
C TYR A 50 -5.90 -7.78 6.66
N LEU A 51 -4.76 -8.49 6.66
CA LEU A 51 -4.48 -9.54 7.64
C LEU A 51 -4.39 -9.02 9.08
N ILE A 52 -3.73 -7.87 9.29
CA ILE A 52 -3.57 -7.28 10.62
C ILE A 52 -4.91 -6.75 11.10
N THR A 53 -5.62 -6.00 10.26
CA THR A 53 -6.88 -5.38 10.67
C THR A 53 -7.97 -6.40 10.97
N ALA A 54 -8.06 -7.47 10.17
CA ALA A 54 -9.00 -8.57 10.42
C ALA A 54 -8.71 -9.36 11.71
N LYS A 55 -7.49 -9.31 12.24
CA LYS A 55 -7.08 -10.02 13.46
C LYS A 55 -7.03 -9.14 14.71
N ALA A 56 -6.74 -7.85 14.56
CA ALA A 56 -6.54 -6.94 15.69
C ALA A 56 -7.77 -6.10 16.02
N PHE A 57 -8.66 -5.85 15.05
CA PHE A 57 -9.84 -4.99 15.24
C PHE A 57 -11.12 -5.80 15.06
N THR A 58 -12.21 -5.30 15.66
CA THR A 58 -13.55 -5.92 15.55
C THR A 58 -14.10 -5.85 14.12
N HIS A 59 -13.76 -4.79 13.38
CA HIS A 59 -14.14 -4.61 11.99
C HIS A 59 -12.90 -4.43 11.12
N ASN A 60 -12.92 -5.07 9.96
CA ASN A 60 -11.86 -4.95 8.98
C ASN A 60 -11.83 -3.53 8.38
N PHE A 61 -10.65 -2.93 8.28
CA PHE A 61 -10.49 -1.58 7.74
C PHE A 61 -10.25 -1.57 6.23
N LEU A 62 -10.30 -2.71 5.55
CA LEU A 62 -10.19 -2.78 4.09
C LEU A 62 -11.13 -1.81 3.35
N PRO A 63 -12.40 -1.60 3.78
CA PRO A 63 -13.26 -0.59 3.14
C PRO A 63 -12.70 0.84 3.24
N ARG A 64 -12.05 1.19 4.36
CA ARG A 64 -11.39 2.51 4.54
C ARG A 64 -10.26 2.70 3.53
N LEU A 65 -9.42 1.68 3.35
CA LEU A 65 -8.36 1.69 2.35
C LEU A 65 -8.93 1.76 0.92
N GLY A 66 -9.98 1.00 0.64
CA GLY A 66 -10.68 1.00 -0.64
C GLY A 66 -11.19 2.38 -1.03
N VAL A 67 -11.87 3.08 -0.11
CA VAL A 67 -12.33 4.47 -0.34
C VAL A 67 -11.17 5.40 -0.64
N ALA A 68 -10.08 5.32 0.12
CA ALA A 68 -8.90 6.16 -0.10
C ALA A 68 -8.27 5.92 -1.48
N LEU A 69 -8.16 4.65 -1.90
CA LEU A 69 -7.66 4.28 -3.23
C LEU A 69 -8.63 4.71 -4.35
N SER A 70 -9.94 4.62 -4.15
CA SER A 70 -10.92 5.13 -5.11
C SER A 70 -10.82 6.65 -5.29
N LEU A 71 -10.67 7.40 -4.20
CA LEU A 71 -10.43 8.85 -4.27
C LEU A 71 -9.14 9.17 -5.02
N LEU A 72 -8.06 8.44 -4.75
CA LEU A 72 -6.80 8.58 -5.48
C LEU A 72 -6.99 8.31 -6.98
N ALA A 73 -7.74 7.28 -7.36
CA ALA A 73 -8.03 6.97 -8.75
C ALA A 73 -8.78 8.12 -9.44
N ILE A 74 -9.82 8.67 -8.80
CA ILE A 74 -10.60 9.81 -9.32
C ILE A 74 -9.69 11.02 -9.51
N LEU A 75 -8.87 11.37 -8.50
CA LEU A 75 -7.94 12.49 -8.58
C LEU A 75 -6.93 12.32 -9.73
N LEU A 76 -6.42 11.11 -9.92
CA LEU A 76 -5.50 10.81 -11.03
C LEU A 76 -6.21 10.91 -12.38
N VAL A 77 -7.44 10.40 -12.53
CA VAL A 77 -8.21 10.54 -13.77
C VAL A 77 -8.40 12.02 -14.12
N ILE A 78 -8.83 12.84 -13.16
CA ILE A 78 -8.98 14.29 -13.34
C ILE A 78 -7.65 14.92 -13.77
N PHE A 79 -6.55 14.57 -13.09
CA PHE A 79 -5.21 15.08 -13.43
C PHE A 79 -4.81 14.74 -14.88
N PHE A 80 -5.00 13.49 -15.32
CA PHE A 80 -4.66 13.09 -16.69
C PHE A 80 -5.54 13.78 -17.73
N LEU A 81 -6.84 13.93 -17.46
CA LEU A 81 -7.76 14.58 -18.39
C LEU A 81 -7.52 16.09 -18.50
N VAL A 82 -7.40 16.79 -17.36
CA VAL A 82 -7.29 18.25 -17.32
C VAL A 82 -5.88 18.73 -17.67
N LYS A 83 -4.85 18.14 -17.05
CA LYS A 83 -3.46 18.64 -17.21
C LYS A 83 -2.72 17.97 -18.36
N LYS A 84 -2.91 16.67 -18.59
CA LYS A 84 -2.21 15.95 -19.66
C LYS A 84 -2.99 15.91 -20.97
N ARG A 85 -4.30 16.21 -20.95
CA ARG A 85 -5.21 16.20 -22.12
C ARG A 85 -5.17 14.87 -22.91
N SER A 86 -4.64 13.83 -22.29
CA SER A 86 -4.38 12.53 -22.90
C SER A 86 -4.48 11.47 -21.82
N PHE A 87 -5.34 10.48 -22.05
CA PHE A 87 -5.54 9.37 -21.13
C PHE A 87 -5.05 8.08 -21.79
N TYR A 88 -4.02 7.47 -21.20
CA TYR A 88 -3.46 6.19 -21.65
C TYR A 88 -3.43 5.21 -20.48
N TYR A 89 -4.20 4.12 -20.60
CA TYR A 89 -4.45 3.16 -19.51
C TYR A 89 -3.16 2.62 -18.85
N PRO A 90 -2.15 2.14 -19.59
CA PRO A 90 -0.91 1.65 -18.96
C PRO A 90 -0.15 2.71 -18.17
N LYS A 91 -0.24 3.98 -18.59
CA LYS A 91 0.40 5.10 -17.88
C LYS A 91 -0.38 5.48 -16.63
N PHE A 92 -1.70 5.49 -16.71
CA PHE A 92 -2.58 5.65 -15.55
C PHE A 92 -2.30 4.56 -14.50
N ILE A 93 -2.31 3.29 -14.91
CA ILE A 93 -2.08 2.16 -14.00
C ILE A 93 -0.72 2.30 -13.31
N LYS A 94 0.37 2.59 -14.04
CA LYS A 94 1.70 2.80 -13.44
C LYS A 94 1.72 3.95 -12.43
N PHE A 95 1.01 5.04 -12.71
CA PHE A 95 0.92 6.16 -11.76
C PHE A 95 0.07 5.80 -10.53
N PHE A 96 -1.08 5.17 -10.74
CA PHE A 96 -1.96 4.69 -9.68
C PHE A 96 -1.24 3.71 -8.77
N TRP A 97 -0.46 2.78 -9.33
CA TRP A 97 0.29 1.79 -8.57
C TRP A 97 1.34 2.45 -7.65
N ARG A 98 2.12 3.39 -8.18
CA ARG A 98 3.16 4.10 -7.41
C ARG A 98 2.59 5.06 -6.37
N ALA A 99 1.53 5.78 -6.71
CA ALA A 99 0.87 6.67 -5.75
C ALA A 99 0.06 5.87 -4.71
N GLY A 100 -0.55 4.76 -5.13
CA GLY A 100 -1.28 3.83 -4.30
C GLY A 100 -0.39 3.17 -3.27
N PHE A 101 0.85 2.81 -3.65
CA PHE A 101 1.89 2.39 -2.70
C PHE A 101 2.10 3.43 -1.59
N LEU A 102 2.35 4.69 -1.95
CA LEU A 102 2.61 5.76 -0.98
C LEU A 102 1.41 6.00 -0.06
N LEU A 103 0.20 6.08 -0.63
CA LEU A 103 -1.02 6.26 0.14
C LEU A 103 -1.25 5.09 1.12
N THR A 104 -1.08 3.86 0.64
CA THR A 104 -1.25 2.65 1.46
C THR A 104 -0.22 2.62 2.58
N LEU A 105 1.02 3.02 2.31
CA LEU A 105 2.06 3.10 3.33
C LEU A 105 1.69 4.10 4.44
N ILE A 106 1.17 5.28 4.10
CA ILE A 106 0.70 6.27 5.08
C ILE A 106 -0.47 5.71 5.90
N ILE A 107 -1.45 5.09 5.24
CA ILE A 107 -2.62 4.49 5.92
C ILE A 107 -2.21 3.33 6.82
N TYR A 108 -1.23 2.53 6.40
CA TYR A 108 -0.69 1.44 7.20
C TYR A 108 0.01 1.97 8.45
N ILE A 109 0.83 3.03 8.31
CA ILE A 109 1.46 3.69 9.47
C ILE A 109 0.38 4.23 10.43
N ALA A 110 -0.67 4.87 9.91
CA ALA A 110 -1.79 5.33 10.74
C ALA A 110 -2.47 4.16 11.49
N MET A 111 -2.67 3.02 10.83
CA MET A 111 -3.19 1.80 11.47
C MET A 111 -2.25 1.25 12.55
N ILE A 112 -0.93 1.30 12.36
CA ILE A 112 0.01 0.93 13.43
C ILE A 112 -0.20 1.84 14.64
N VAL A 113 -0.30 3.16 14.42
CA VAL A 113 -0.54 4.11 15.51
C VAL A 113 -1.85 3.80 16.24
N GLU A 114 -2.95 3.59 15.51
CA GLU A 114 -4.23 3.16 16.10
C GLU A 114 -4.08 1.87 16.92
N LEU A 115 -3.34 0.88 16.38
CA LEU A 115 -3.07 -0.38 17.07
C LEU A 115 -2.25 -0.20 18.35
N MET A 116 -1.28 0.71 18.37
CA MET A 116 -0.46 0.99 19.57
C MET A 116 -1.28 1.59 20.71
N MET A 117 -2.29 2.40 20.37
CA MET A 117 -3.19 3.05 21.33
C MET A 117 -4.24 2.10 21.92
N LEU A 118 -4.46 0.93 21.33
CA LEU A 118 -5.34 -0.09 21.90
C LEU A 118 -4.76 -0.62 23.22
N PRO A 119 -5.59 -0.77 24.27
CA PRO A 119 -5.17 -1.25 25.58
C PRO A 119 -4.65 -2.69 25.54
#